data_AF-A0A4P5XIL0-F1
#
_entry.id   AF-A0A4P5XIL0-F1
#
_cell.length_a   1.000
_cell.length_b   1.000
_cell.length_c   1.000
_cell.angle_alpha   90.00
_cell.angle_beta   90.00
_cell.angle_gamma   90.00
#
_symmetry.space_group_name_H-M   'P 1'
#
loop_
_entity.id
_entity.type
_entity.pdbx_description
1 polymer ?
#
loop_
_entity_poly.entity_id
_entity_poly.type
_entity_poly.pdbx_seq_one_letter_code
_entity_poly.pdbx_strand_id
1 'polypeptide(L)'
;MRTFFALALAIGMSAPAYAGPDWVERGDAGSLISTAQRTTGIGGIRSLTGSLSAGDRSAPDLEDVYIIRIDDPSQFSITLTNLNFTPALYLFNLTQASQALGLVGANGTLVSASNDGSQAQVTEPGLYALAVTYAGNFPLSRTGAIFNFTSPTEISGPDGPGGINPLQSWNPTVPLVGGSYDLGVEGVDFAEVPSPGTLILLSLATATASRRRR
;
A
#
# COMPACT_ATOMS: atom_id res chain seq x y z
N MET A 1 -1.10 34.47 61.20
CA MET A 1 -0.77 33.11 60.73
C MET A 1 -1.24 33.00 59.28
N ARG A 2 -0.38 32.47 58.41
CA ARG A 2 -0.41 32.66 56.95
C ARG A 2 -1.39 31.69 56.27
N THR A 3 -2.26 32.22 55.41
CA THR A 3 -3.16 31.48 54.52
C THR A 3 -2.36 30.83 53.39
N PHE A 4 -2.45 29.51 53.25
CA PHE A 4 -1.79 28.75 52.18
C PHE A 4 -2.66 28.73 50.92
N PHE A 5 -2.12 29.20 49.80
CA PHE A 5 -2.67 29.03 48.46
C PHE A 5 -2.41 27.59 47.98
N ALA A 6 -3.46 26.86 47.62
CA ALA A 6 -3.33 25.56 46.95
C ALA A 6 -3.20 25.78 45.44
N LEU A 7 -2.03 25.43 44.89
CA LEU A 7 -1.78 25.42 43.45
C LEU A 7 -2.23 24.05 42.90
N ALA A 8 -3.32 24.03 42.13
CA ALA A 8 -3.79 22.83 41.45
C ALA A 8 -2.93 22.57 40.20
N LEU A 9 -2.14 21.51 40.23
CA LEU A 9 -1.33 21.05 39.10
C LEU A 9 -2.23 20.25 38.14
N ALA A 10 -2.61 20.86 37.02
CA ALA A 10 -3.33 20.17 35.95
C ALA A 10 -2.34 19.30 35.14
N ILE A 11 -2.39 17.99 35.36
CA ILE A 11 -1.66 17.02 34.54
C ILE A 11 -2.44 16.87 33.23
N GLY A 12 -1.99 17.55 32.18
CA GLY A 12 -2.51 17.37 30.83
C GLY A 12 -2.21 15.95 30.36
N MET A 13 -3.24 15.12 30.22
CA MET A 13 -3.12 13.84 29.55
C MET A 13 -2.97 14.11 28.06
N SER A 14 -1.73 14.08 27.55
CA SER A 14 -1.49 13.94 26.11
C SER A 14 -2.01 12.57 25.71
N ALA A 15 -3.21 12.52 25.13
CA ALA A 15 -3.68 11.31 24.47
C ALA A 15 -2.64 10.96 23.39
N PRO A 16 -2.08 9.74 23.36
CA PRO A 16 -1.36 9.31 22.18
C PRO A 16 -2.35 9.42 21.02
N ALA A 17 -2.01 10.24 20.02
CA ALA A 17 -2.66 10.14 18.73
C ALA A 17 -2.39 8.70 18.27
N TYR A 18 -3.41 7.84 18.38
CA TYR A 18 -3.41 6.58 17.66
C TYR A 18 -3.44 6.93 16.18
N ALA A 19 -2.26 7.14 15.59
CA ALA A 19 -2.04 6.77 14.20
C ALA A 19 -2.60 5.35 14.06
N GLY A 20 -3.43 5.13 13.04
CA GLY A 20 -4.13 3.85 12.94
C GLY A 20 -3.15 2.71 12.70
N PRO A 21 -3.65 1.52 12.36
CA PRO A 21 -2.75 0.51 11.83
C PRO A 21 -2.06 1.08 10.58
N ASP A 22 -0.74 1.20 10.66
CA ASP A 22 0.12 1.68 9.57
C ASP A 22 0.93 0.49 9.04
N TRP A 23 1.10 0.42 7.72
CA TRP A 23 2.04 -0.53 7.12
C TRP A 23 3.36 0.17 6.86
N VAL A 24 4.42 -0.38 7.45
CA VAL A 24 5.80 -0.02 7.14
C VAL A 24 6.38 -1.18 6.34
N GLU A 25 6.93 -0.85 5.18
CA GLU A 25 7.67 -1.77 4.34
C GLU A 25 8.70 -2.59 5.13
N ARG A 26 8.81 -3.89 4.81
CA ARG A 26 9.73 -4.81 5.49
C ARG A 26 10.75 -5.42 4.53
N GLY A 27 11.93 -4.83 4.44
CA GLY A 27 12.90 -5.23 3.41
C GLY A 27 12.47 -4.65 2.06
N ASP A 28 12.67 -5.41 0.98
CA ASP A 28 12.21 -5.07 -0.37
C ASP A 28 10.78 -5.62 -0.56
N ALA A 29 9.83 -4.78 -0.93
CA ALA A 29 8.46 -5.19 -1.23
C ALA A 29 8.33 -5.99 -2.54
N GLY A 30 9.34 -5.91 -3.40
CA GLY A 30 9.52 -6.64 -4.64
C GLY A 30 8.80 -5.99 -5.81
N SER A 31 9.39 -6.13 -7.00
CA SER A 31 8.89 -5.44 -8.21
C SER A 31 7.76 -6.15 -8.95
N LEU A 32 7.49 -7.43 -8.66
CA LEU A 32 6.48 -8.22 -9.37
C LEU A 32 5.44 -8.79 -8.42
N ILE A 33 4.29 -9.18 -8.97
CA ILE A 33 3.19 -9.77 -8.20
C ILE A 33 3.62 -11.08 -7.51
N SER A 34 4.54 -11.83 -8.12
CA SER A 34 5.10 -13.05 -7.53
C SER A 34 6.06 -12.80 -6.36
N THR A 35 6.63 -11.61 -6.26
CA THR A 35 7.56 -11.20 -5.20
C THR A 35 6.92 -10.21 -4.23
N ALA A 36 5.66 -9.84 -4.46
CA ALA A 36 4.96 -8.80 -3.73
C ALA A 36 4.87 -9.09 -2.23
N GLN A 37 5.11 -8.06 -1.44
CA GLN A 37 4.99 -8.11 0.00
C GLN A 37 3.53 -8.11 0.45
N ARG A 38 3.16 -9.15 1.20
CA ARG A 38 1.82 -9.26 1.79
C ARG A 38 1.72 -8.42 3.04
N THR A 39 0.71 -7.55 3.08
CA THR A 39 0.41 -6.76 4.28
C THR A 39 -0.25 -7.65 5.34
N THR A 40 0.31 -7.65 6.55
CA THR A 40 -0.14 -8.50 7.67
C THR A 40 -0.56 -7.65 8.87
N GLY A 41 -1.75 -7.86 9.39
CA GLY A 41 -2.24 -7.07 10.53
C GLY A 41 -3.72 -7.27 10.80
N ILE A 42 -4.32 -6.39 11.60
CA ILE A 42 -5.75 -6.43 11.93
C ILE A 42 -6.33 -5.03 11.76
N GLY A 43 -7.47 -4.95 11.07
CA GLY A 43 -8.19 -3.70 10.78
C GLY A 43 -7.69 -2.98 9.52
N GLY A 44 -8.18 -1.75 9.35
CA GLY A 44 -7.89 -0.91 8.20
C GLY A 44 -6.48 -0.32 8.23
N ILE A 45 -5.80 -0.35 7.09
CA ILE A 45 -4.53 0.35 6.88
C ILE A 45 -4.85 1.84 6.67
N ARG A 46 -4.21 2.72 7.45
CA ARG A 46 -4.37 4.17 7.30
C ARG A 46 -3.22 4.84 6.57
N SER A 47 -2.01 4.30 6.73
CA SER A 47 -0.85 4.74 5.98
C SER A 47 -0.01 3.57 5.50
N LEU A 48 0.68 3.79 4.39
CA LEU A 48 1.66 2.87 3.84
C LEU A 48 2.95 3.66 3.57
N THR A 49 4.04 3.23 4.20
CA THR A 49 5.35 3.88 4.10
C THR A 49 6.40 2.92 3.58
N GLY A 50 7.28 3.41 2.71
CA GLY A 50 8.36 2.63 2.09
C GLY A 50 9.41 3.50 1.42
N SER A 51 10.35 2.88 0.72
CA SER A 51 11.39 3.61 0.00
C SER A 51 11.92 2.88 -1.22
N LEU A 52 11.98 3.62 -2.32
CA LEU A 52 12.60 3.18 -3.56
C LEU A 52 14.08 3.60 -3.58
N SER A 53 14.93 2.78 -4.18
CA SER A 53 16.36 3.03 -4.33
C SER A 53 16.82 2.76 -5.75
N ALA A 54 17.29 3.81 -6.43
CA ALA A 54 17.88 3.66 -7.76
C ALA A 54 19.16 2.80 -7.77
N GLY A 55 19.73 2.51 -6.60
CA GLY A 55 20.92 1.69 -6.42
C GLY A 55 22.18 2.35 -6.95
N ASP A 56 23.19 2.55 -6.11
CA ASP A 56 24.42 3.21 -6.57
C ASP A 56 25.22 2.29 -7.52
N ARG A 57 25.15 0.95 -7.32
CA ARG A 57 25.81 -0.13 -8.09
C ARG A 57 25.20 -1.56 -7.90
N SER A 58 24.02 -1.70 -7.31
CA SER A 58 23.32 -2.98 -7.06
C SER A 58 22.00 -3.05 -7.84
N ALA A 59 21.33 -4.22 -7.84
CA ALA A 59 20.01 -4.37 -8.43
C ALA A 59 19.10 -3.22 -7.96
N PRO A 60 18.61 -2.38 -8.88
CA PRO A 60 17.84 -1.20 -8.53
C PRO A 60 16.48 -1.64 -8.00
N ASP A 61 16.01 -0.97 -6.96
CA ASP A 61 14.73 -1.19 -6.30
C ASP A 61 13.82 -0.01 -6.64
N LEU A 62 13.11 -0.16 -7.75
CA LEU A 62 12.40 0.94 -8.39
C LEU A 62 10.89 0.77 -8.30
N GLU A 63 10.44 -0.36 -7.78
CA GLU A 63 9.04 -0.74 -7.70
C GLU A 63 8.77 -1.56 -6.44
N ASP A 64 7.82 -1.08 -5.64
CA ASP A 64 7.33 -1.79 -4.47
C ASP A 64 5.93 -2.30 -4.74
N VAL A 65 5.73 -3.62 -4.68
CA VAL A 65 4.41 -4.23 -4.88
C VAL A 65 3.89 -4.80 -3.56
N TYR A 66 2.77 -4.25 -3.10
CA TYR A 66 2.07 -4.69 -1.88
C TYR A 66 0.80 -5.44 -2.23
N ILE A 67 0.56 -6.56 -1.54
CA ILE A 67 -0.76 -7.20 -1.54
C ILE A 67 -1.57 -6.61 -0.40
N ILE A 68 -2.70 -5.99 -0.76
CA ILE A 68 -3.66 -5.34 0.14
C ILE A 68 -5.05 -5.95 -0.05
N ARG A 69 -5.95 -5.76 0.92
CA ARG A 69 -7.37 -6.05 0.76
C ARG A 69 -8.13 -4.73 0.63
N ILE A 70 -8.86 -4.53 -0.46
CA ILE A 70 -9.85 -3.45 -0.54
C ILE A 70 -11.14 -3.99 0.07
N ASP A 71 -11.63 -3.39 1.15
CA ASP A 71 -12.84 -3.80 1.86
C ASP A 71 -14.05 -2.94 1.50
N ASP A 72 -13.83 -1.64 1.28
CA ASP A 72 -14.83 -0.68 0.81
C ASP A 72 -14.39 0.01 -0.49
N PRO A 73 -14.77 -0.56 -1.66
CA PRO A 73 -14.47 0.04 -2.97
C PRO A 73 -15.00 1.47 -3.15
N SER A 74 -16.07 1.84 -2.45
CA SER A 74 -16.68 3.17 -2.56
C SER A 74 -15.89 4.25 -1.83
N GLN A 75 -15.06 3.86 -0.88
CA GLN A 75 -14.14 4.73 -0.13
C GLN A 75 -12.68 4.54 -0.55
N PHE A 76 -12.39 3.64 -1.49
CA PHE A 76 -11.03 3.34 -1.89
C PHE A 76 -10.32 4.59 -2.46
N SER A 77 -9.26 5.01 -1.77
CA SER A 77 -8.34 6.02 -2.26
C SER A 77 -6.94 5.81 -1.70
N ILE A 78 -5.94 6.20 -2.49
CA ILE A 78 -4.54 6.27 -2.08
C ILE A 78 -4.04 7.66 -2.43
N THR A 79 -3.68 8.41 -1.41
CA THR A 79 -3.25 9.80 -1.52
C THR A 79 -1.79 9.94 -1.12
N LEU A 80 -1.10 10.87 -1.76
CA LEU A 80 0.31 11.13 -1.51
C LEU A 80 0.43 12.12 -0.34
N THR A 81 1.03 11.68 0.76
CA THR A 81 1.10 12.49 1.99
C THR A 81 2.47 13.14 2.15
N ASN A 82 3.56 12.42 1.87
CA ASN A 82 4.92 12.95 1.90
C ASN A 82 5.78 12.27 0.84
N LEU A 83 6.48 13.07 0.04
CA LEU A 83 7.28 12.59 -1.08
C LEU A 83 8.46 13.52 -1.35
N ASN A 84 9.57 12.93 -1.77
CA ASN A 84 10.70 13.64 -2.39
C ASN A 84 10.82 13.38 -3.91
N PHE A 85 9.87 12.65 -4.51
CA PHE A 85 9.76 12.37 -5.94
C PHE A 85 8.29 12.37 -6.39
N THR A 86 8.02 12.26 -7.70
CA THR A 86 6.66 12.08 -8.22
C THR A 86 6.39 10.59 -8.41
N PRO A 87 5.56 9.95 -7.57
CA PRO A 87 5.27 8.54 -7.71
C PRO A 87 4.18 8.28 -8.76
N ALA A 88 4.18 7.06 -9.26
CA ALA A 88 3.08 6.45 -9.98
C ALA A 88 2.55 5.27 -9.17
N LEU A 89 1.23 5.13 -9.15
CA LEU A 89 0.51 4.08 -8.45
C LEU A 89 -0.24 3.24 -9.47
N TYR A 90 -0.15 1.92 -9.35
CA TYR A 90 -0.86 0.98 -10.21
C TYR A 90 -1.56 -0.08 -9.37
N LEU A 91 -2.83 -0.34 -9.68
CA LEU A 91 -3.62 -1.36 -9.02
C LEU A 91 -3.87 -2.53 -9.97
N PHE A 92 -3.64 -3.74 -9.47
CA PHE A 92 -3.89 -4.99 -10.17
C PHE A 92 -4.89 -5.84 -9.39
N ASN A 93 -5.91 -6.35 -10.06
CA ASN A 93 -6.94 -7.17 -9.45
C ASN A 93 -6.47 -8.63 -9.28
N LEU A 94 -6.39 -9.10 -8.04
CA LEU A 94 -6.05 -10.49 -7.71
C LEU A 94 -7.29 -11.35 -7.40
N THR A 95 -8.44 -10.70 -7.19
CA THR A 95 -9.70 -11.32 -6.79
C THR A 95 -10.38 -12.02 -7.95
N GLN A 96 -10.40 -11.38 -9.12
CA GLN A 96 -11.05 -11.90 -10.31
C GLN A 96 -10.02 -12.58 -11.23
N ALA A 97 -10.35 -13.80 -11.68
CA ALA A 97 -9.55 -14.64 -12.59
C ALA A 97 -8.13 -15.06 -12.15
N SER A 98 -7.66 -14.70 -10.94
CA SER A 98 -6.30 -15.04 -10.44
C SER A 98 -5.15 -14.64 -11.39
N GLN A 99 -5.39 -13.70 -12.30
CA GLN A 99 -4.43 -13.31 -13.34
C GLN A 99 -3.75 -11.97 -13.05
N ALA A 100 -4.08 -11.30 -11.95
CA ALA A 100 -3.35 -10.09 -11.57
C ALA A 100 -3.34 -9.03 -12.68
N LEU A 101 -4.54 -8.82 -13.25
CA LEU A 101 -4.77 -7.92 -14.37
C LEU A 101 -4.74 -6.48 -13.90
N GLY A 102 -4.22 -5.58 -14.73
CA GLY A 102 -4.29 -4.15 -14.47
C GLY A 102 -5.73 -3.70 -14.28
N LEU A 103 -5.95 -2.73 -13.40
CA LEU A 103 -7.27 -2.19 -13.11
C LEU A 103 -7.32 -0.67 -13.20
N VAL A 104 -6.52 0.03 -12.41
CA VAL A 104 -6.42 1.50 -12.47
C VAL A 104 -4.99 1.93 -12.20
N GLY A 105 -4.52 2.98 -12.87
CA GLY A 105 -3.18 3.53 -12.70
C GLY A 105 -3.18 5.04 -12.73
N ALA A 106 -2.33 5.69 -11.94
CA ALA A 106 -2.26 7.15 -11.87
C ALA A 106 -0.85 7.63 -11.50
N ASN A 107 -0.44 8.79 -12.05
CA ASN A 107 0.75 9.52 -11.59
C ASN A 107 0.34 10.49 -10.48
N GLY A 108 0.14 9.98 -9.26
CA GLY A 108 -0.41 10.82 -8.20
C GLY A 108 -1.34 10.05 -7.26
N THR A 109 -2.45 10.69 -6.93
CA THR A 109 -3.57 10.09 -6.21
C THR A 109 -4.24 9.01 -7.06
N LEU A 110 -4.47 7.85 -6.47
CA LEU A 110 -5.23 6.76 -7.07
C LEU A 110 -6.59 6.66 -6.40
N VAL A 111 -7.66 6.54 -7.19
CA VAL A 111 -9.04 6.36 -6.69
C VAL A 111 -9.69 5.18 -7.40
N SER A 112 -10.89 4.82 -6.98
CA SER A 112 -11.61 3.64 -7.47
C SER A 112 -12.02 3.68 -8.94
N ALA A 113 -12.03 4.82 -9.63
CA ALA A 113 -12.50 4.92 -11.02
C ALA A 113 -11.50 5.64 -11.94
N SER A 114 -11.33 5.11 -13.15
CA SER A 114 -10.60 5.75 -14.25
C SER A 114 -11.29 7.03 -14.73
N ASN A 115 -10.53 8.00 -15.24
CA ASN A 115 -11.05 9.23 -15.85
C ASN A 115 -10.68 9.40 -17.34
N ASP A 116 -10.13 8.36 -17.95
CA ASP A 116 -9.67 8.29 -19.36
C ASP A 116 -10.74 7.82 -20.34
N GLY A 117 -11.91 7.39 -19.84
CA GLY A 117 -12.99 6.82 -20.64
C GLY A 117 -12.92 5.31 -20.85
N SER A 118 -11.91 4.61 -20.29
CA SER A 118 -11.81 3.13 -20.29
C SER A 118 -12.92 2.45 -19.48
N GLN A 119 -13.58 3.20 -18.59
CA GLN A 119 -14.61 2.73 -17.65
C GLN A 119 -14.09 1.71 -16.62
N ALA A 120 -12.76 1.64 -16.43
CA ALA A 120 -12.17 0.76 -15.43
C ALA A 120 -12.45 1.27 -14.01
N GLN A 121 -12.87 0.38 -13.13
CA GLN A 121 -13.24 0.73 -11.76
C GLN A 121 -13.10 -0.44 -10.79
N VAL A 122 -12.74 -0.12 -9.54
CA VAL A 122 -12.79 -1.01 -8.39
C VAL A 122 -14.24 -1.08 -7.91
N THR A 123 -14.94 -2.18 -8.16
CA THR A 123 -16.34 -2.35 -7.76
C THR A 123 -16.56 -3.40 -6.69
N GLU A 124 -15.61 -4.33 -6.53
CA GLU A 124 -15.75 -5.48 -5.64
C GLU A 124 -14.70 -5.42 -4.52
N PRO A 125 -15.07 -5.78 -3.29
CA PRO A 125 -14.07 -6.04 -2.25
C PRO A 125 -13.20 -7.25 -2.61
N GLY A 126 -11.94 -7.25 -2.17
CA GLY A 126 -11.05 -8.40 -2.35
C GLY A 126 -9.57 -8.07 -2.28
N LEU A 127 -8.73 -8.98 -2.78
CA LEU A 127 -7.28 -8.82 -2.85
C LEU A 127 -6.85 -8.07 -4.11
N TYR A 128 -5.93 -7.14 -3.92
CA TYR A 128 -5.34 -6.33 -4.96
C TYR A 128 -3.84 -6.23 -4.73
N ALA A 129 -3.07 -6.15 -5.83
CA ALA A 129 -1.69 -5.74 -5.77
C ALA A 129 -1.62 -4.23 -6.07
N LEU A 130 -1.10 -3.48 -5.11
CA LEU A 130 -0.76 -2.07 -5.25
C LEU A 130 0.72 -1.98 -5.56
N ALA A 131 1.07 -1.46 -6.73
CA ALA A 131 2.44 -1.13 -7.07
C ALA A 131 2.69 0.37 -6.88
N VAL A 132 3.80 0.70 -6.24
CA VAL A 132 4.32 2.05 -6.04
C VAL A 132 5.62 2.15 -6.82
N THR A 133 5.72 3.13 -7.71
CA THR A 133 6.94 3.39 -8.49
C THR A 133 7.02 4.88 -8.83
N TYR A 134 7.81 5.26 -9.84
CA TYR A 134 7.99 6.61 -10.32
C TYR A 134 7.05 6.95 -11.47
N ALA A 135 6.65 8.21 -11.56
CA ALA A 135 6.10 8.74 -12.80
C ALA A 135 7.12 8.55 -13.93
N GLY A 136 6.72 7.84 -14.98
CA GLY A 136 7.60 7.45 -16.08
C GLY A 136 8.10 6.01 -16.02
N ASN A 137 7.81 5.24 -14.97
CA ASN A 137 8.05 3.80 -14.94
C ASN A 137 6.74 3.04 -15.12
N PHE A 138 6.54 2.49 -16.32
CA PHE A 138 5.24 1.94 -16.71
C PHE A 138 5.22 0.41 -16.64
N PRO A 139 4.14 -0.20 -16.13
CA PRO A 139 4.01 -1.65 -16.10
C PRO A 139 3.75 -2.20 -17.51
N LEU A 140 4.47 -3.27 -17.84
CA LEU A 140 4.36 -4.02 -19.07
C LEU A 140 3.84 -5.42 -18.81
N SER A 141 3.12 -5.94 -19.79
CA SER A 141 2.80 -7.34 -19.92
C SER A 141 3.37 -7.90 -21.22
N ARG A 142 3.10 -9.19 -21.49
CA ARG A 142 3.57 -9.89 -22.68
C ARG A 142 3.26 -9.19 -24.01
N THR A 143 2.16 -8.43 -24.10
CA THR A 143 1.73 -7.78 -25.35
C THR A 143 2.02 -6.28 -25.41
N GLY A 144 2.63 -5.71 -24.36
CA GLY A 144 3.01 -4.29 -24.32
C GLY A 144 2.61 -3.60 -23.02
N ALA A 145 2.47 -2.27 -23.07
CA ALA A 145 2.06 -1.47 -21.93
C ALA A 145 0.64 -1.84 -21.45
N ILE A 146 0.46 -1.94 -20.13
CA ILE A 146 -0.84 -2.26 -19.53
C ILE A 146 -1.77 -1.04 -19.56
N PHE A 147 -1.23 0.14 -19.26
CA PHE A 147 -1.93 1.43 -19.24
C PHE A 147 -1.35 2.34 -20.32
N ASN A 148 -2.18 3.18 -20.94
CA ASN A 148 -1.79 4.11 -21.98
C ASN A 148 -2.16 5.56 -21.61
N PHE A 149 -1.29 6.20 -20.82
CA PHE A 149 -1.49 7.58 -20.39
C PHE A 149 -1.38 8.57 -21.54
N THR A 150 -2.43 9.36 -21.72
CA THR A 150 -2.51 10.48 -22.67
C THR A 150 -2.30 11.84 -22.00
N SER A 151 -2.46 11.93 -20.68
CA SER A 151 -2.17 13.15 -19.90
C SER A 151 -1.55 12.87 -18.53
N PRO A 152 -0.81 13.83 -17.93
CA PRO A 152 -0.17 13.64 -16.63
C PRO A 152 -1.12 13.48 -15.45
N THR A 153 -2.35 13.99 -15.54
CA THR A 153 -3.37 13.97 -14.48
C THR A 153 -4.41 12.85 -14.67
N GLU A 154 -4.15 11.96 -15.62
CA GLU A 154 -5.03 10.86 -15.96
C GLU A 154 -4.96 9.75 -14.90
N ILE A 155 -6.12 9.20 -14.60
CA ILE A 155 -6.28 7.90 -13.96
C ILE A 155 -6.73 6.96 -15.05
N SER A 156 -5.79 6.15 -15.51
CA SER A 156 -5.95 5.28 -16.66
C SER A 156 -6.51 3.92 -16.23
N GLY A 157 -7.40 3.34 -17.03
CA GLY A 157 -7.70 1.91 -16.97
C GLY A 157 -6.67 1.09 -17.75
N PRO A 158 -6.77 -0.25 -17.78
CA PRO A 158 -5.83 -1.09 -18.52
C PRO A 158 -6.13 -1.07 -20.02
N ASP A 159 -6.05 0.11 -20.64
CA ASP A 159 -6.43 0.39 -22.03
C ASP A 159 -5.28 0.18 -23.03
N GLY A 160 -4.09 -0.16 -22.55
CA GLY A 160 -2.93 -0.46 -23.37
C GLY A 160 -3.02 -1.85 -24.04
N PRO A 161 -2.16 -2.13 -25.05
CA PRO A 161 -2.09 -3.45 -25.70
C PRO A 161 -1.84 -4.61 -24.73
N GLY A 162 -1.27 -4.31 -23.57
CA GLY A 162 -0.99 -5.20 -22.47
C GLY A 162 -2.11 -5.38 -21.45
N GLY A 163 -3.19 -4.61 -21.53
CA GLY A 163 -4.18 -4.45 -20.47
C GLY A 163 -4.90 -5.72 -20.02
N ILE A 164 -5.07 -6.68 -20.93
CA ILE A 164 -5.72 -7.97 -20.65
C ILE A 164 -4.76 -9.06 -20.15
N ASN A 165 -3.51 -8.73 -19.89
CA ASN A 165 -2.48 -9.67 -19.46
C ASN A 165 -1.88 -9.28 -18.10
N PRO A 166 -1.35 -10.25 -17.34
CA PRO A 166 -0.69 -10.00 -16.05
C PRO A 166 0.54 -9.08 -16.18
N LEU A 167 0.88 -8.37 -15.09
CA LEU A 167 2.17 -7.69 -14.95
C LEU A 167 3.32 -8.68 -15.15
N GLN A 168 4.28 -8.31 -16.00
CA GLN A 168 5.47 -9.12 -16.29
C GLN A 168 6.78 -8.36 -16.10
N SER A 169 6.80 -7.06 -16.40
CA SER A 169 8.00 -6.24 -16.28
C SER A 169 7.65 -4.75 -16.22
N TRP A 170 8.67 -3.90 -16.13
CA TRP A 170 8.55 -2.45 -16.08
C TRP A 170 9.34 -1.79 -17.22
N ASN A 171 8.94 -0.58 -17.60
CA ASN A 171 9.59 0.21 -18.64
C ASN A 171 9.85 1.64 -18.15
N PRO A 172 11.06 1.91 -17.63
CA PRO A 172 11.44 3.26 -17.23
C PRO A 172 11.72 4.13 -18.46
N THR A 173 11.00 5.25 -18.58
CA THR A 173 11.18 6.24 -19.66
C THR A 173 11.95 7.47 -19.23
N VAL A 174 12.24 7.59 -17.93
CA VAL A 174 13.01 8.67 -17.32
C VAL A 174 14.02 8.09 -16.33
N PRO A 175 15.14 8.79 -16.05
CA PRO A 175 16.06 8.39 -14.98
C PRO A 175 15.34 8.36 -13.63
N LEU A 176 15.50 7.25 -12.91
CA LEU A 176 14.89 7.03 -11.61
C LEU A 176 15.94 7.30 -10.52
N VAL A 177 15.54 8.01 -9.45
CA VAL A 177 16.49 8.68 -8.53
C VAL A 177 16.44 8.19 -7.07
N GLY A 178 15.59 7.23 -6.73
CA GLY A 178 15.37 6.87 -5.33
C GLY A 178 14.38 7.82 -4.63
N GLY A 179 13.92 7.43 -3.45
CA GLY A 179 13.10 8.29 -2.58
C GLY A 179 12.23 7.53 -1.59
N SER A 180 11.87 8.19 -0.50
CA SER A 180 10.93 7.66 0.48
C SER A 180 9.54 8.20 0.21
N TYR A 181 8.52 7.41 0.52
CA TYR A 181 7.14 7.80 0.33
C TYR A 181 6.28 7.46 1.54
N ASP A 182 5.24 8.28 1.72
CA ASP A 182 4.17 8.09 2.68
C ASP A 182 2.82 8.27 1.97
N LEU A 183 2.03 7.20 1.99
CA LEU A 183 0.73 7.13 1.34
C LEU A 183 -0.37 7.12 2.40
N GLY A 184 -1.33 8.02 2.27
CA GLY A 184 -2.59 7.94 3.00
C GLY A 184 -3.53 6.98 2.29
N VAL A 185 -4.18 6.09 3.04
CA VAL A 185 -4.99 5.00 2.47
C VAL A 185 -6.40 5.00 3.09
N GLU A 186 -7.41 4.87 2.26
CA GLU A 186 -8.83 4.72 2.65
C GLU A 186 -9.45 3.51 1.95
N GLY A 187 -10.40 2.84 2.61
CA GLY A 187 -11.09 1.64 2.06
C GLY A 187 -10.17 0.42 1.88
N VAL A 188 -9.12 0.30 2.69
CA VAL A 188 -8.12 -0.78 2.61
C VAL A 188 -7.87 -1.39 3.99
N ASP A 189 -7.79 -2.71 4.00
CA ASP A 189 -7.46 -3.60 5.12
C ASP A 189 -6.16 -4.38 4.84
N PHE A 190 -5.56 -4.95 5.89
CA PHE A 190 -4.47 -5.92 5.73
C PHE A 190 -4.93 -7.14 4.94
N ALA A 191 -4.10 -7.56 3.98
CA ALA A 191 -4.36 -8.74 3.15
C ALA A 191 -4.46 -10.02 3.99
N GLU A 192 -3.56 -10.18 4.97
CA GLU A 192 -3.56 -11.31 5.89
C GLU A 192 -3.92 -10.87 7.30
N VAL A 193 -4.97 -11.51 7.83
CA VAL A 193 -5.37 -11.38 9.23
C VAL A 193 -4.77 -12.56 10.00
N PRO A 194 -3.97 -12.32 11.07
CA PRO A 194 -3.43 -13.40 11.88
C PRO A 194 -4.52 -14.34 12.37
N SER A 195 -4.36 -15.65 12.11
CA SER A 195 -5.36 -16.63 12.52
C SER A 195 -5.54 -16.62 14.05
N PRO A 196 -6.77 -16.79 14.58
CA PRO A 196 -7.03 -16.81 16.02
C PRO A 196 -6.20 -17.84 16.81
N GLY A 197 -5.74 -18.91 16.17
CA GLY A 197 -4.95 -19.98 16.81
C GLY A 197 -3.60 -19.51 17.36
N THR A 198 -2.96 -18.52 16.73
CA THR A 198 -1.66 -18.00 17.16
C THR A 198 -1.76 -17.19 18.46
N LEU A 199 -2.88 -16.49 18.65
CA LEU A 199 -3.14 -15.70 19.87
C LEU A 199 -3.51 -16.59 21.06
N ILE A 200 -4.24 -17.67 20.81
CA ILE A 200 -4.61 -18.66 21.85
C ILE A 200 -3.36 -19.40 22.34
N LEU A 201 -2.44 -19.81 21.45
CA LEU A 201 -1.19 -20.47 21.86
C LEU A 201 -0.28 -19.58 22.72
N LEU A 202 -0.18 -18.27 22.43
CA LEU A 202 0.62 -17.34 23.23
C LEU A 202 0.02 -17.09 24.62
N SER A 203 -1.32 -17.02 24.72
CA SER A 203 -2.01 -16.89 26.02
C SER A 203 -1.91 -18.16 26.88
N LEU A 204 -1.90 -19.35 26.29
CA LEU A 204 -1.68 -20.61 27.01
C LEU A 204 -0.22 -20.79 27.46
N ALA A 205 0.76 -20.33 26.68
CA ALA A 205 2.18 -20.40 27.04
C ALA A 205 2.51 -19.53 28.27
N THR A 206 1.91 -18.34 28.37
CA THR A 206 2.10 -17.44 29.53
C THR A 206 1.36 -17.93 30.79
N ALA A 207 0.18 -18.53 30.63
CA ALA A 207 -0.58 -19.12 31.74
C ALA A 207 0.08 -20.37 32.34
N THR A 208 0.80 -21.15 31.52
CA THR A 208 1.53 -22.35 31.98
C THR A 208 2.92 -22.01 32.56
N ALA A 209 3.58 -20.96 32.05
CA ALA A 209 4.85 -20.48 32.61
C ALA A 209 4.66 -19.81 34.00
N SER A 210 3.55 -19.12 34.24
CA SER A 210 3.26 -18.48 35.54
C SER A 210 2.88 -19.48 36.64
N ARG A 211 2.49 -20.72 36.30
CA ARG A 211 2.18 -21.78 37.27
C ARG A 211 3.39 -22.55 37.79
N ARG A 212 4.59 -22.35 37.22
CA ARG A 212 5.81 -23.09 37.61
C ARG A 212 6.65 -22.41 38.70
N ARG A 213 6.17 -21.33 39.33
CA ARG A 213 6.81 -20.73 40.52
C ARG A 213 5.88 -20.83 41.73
N ARG A 214 5.85 -22.01 42.35
CA ARG A 214 5.53 -22.21 43.76
C ARG A 214 6.45 -23.27 44.32
#